data_AF-A0A269TJ47-F1
#
_entry.id   AF-A0A269TJ47-F1
#
_cell.length_a   1.000
_cell.length_b   1.000
_cell.length_c   1.000
_cell.angle_alpha   90.00
_cell.angle_beta   90.00
_cell.angle_gamma   90.00
#
_symmetry.space_group_name_H-M   'P 1'
#
loop_
_entity.id
_entity.type
_entity.pdbx_description
1 polymer ?
#
loop_
_entity_poly.entity_id
_entity_poly.type
_entity_poly.pdbx_seq_one_letter_code
_entity_poly.pdbx_strand_id
1 'polypeptide(L)'
;MKYDNFVIQLYEEYSEKDFRNLRILYLPIIGFETAMLLQLLADQHKISKQFNYSLDRFLMSNFISINQFEEMLAQLQACGLVVAKNNDAKHFTLFYLAKINNSEEFFSNKILSSYLLKKVGQNRFNEIKSYFIKEELFDESEFTIESKSFSEVFGKVTINEKAFASEQTLTLELNNQIFHSNEEAAFKLNTEQFIYYLQGHVADQNLIKLIKTWMLKSRQNIINLVINYVWKRDGKIIERKIEKIINDLANRGLNTFEDVKSHFSNILFDTKRSLSKNLGEKSLSSNGNYKLNHNVSNTDDLEIKNRKSNILDDDRQAAFTRFLENFSK
;
A
#
# COMPACT_ATOMS: atom_id res chain seq x y z
N MET A 1 37.14 3.38 -12.00
CA MET A 1 37.10 2.01 -12.58
C MET A 1 35.89 1.84 -13.50
N LYS A 2 35.81 0.77 -14.31
CA LYS A 2 34.77 0.54 -15.34
C LYS A 2 33.32 0.52 -14.78
N TYR A 3 33.14 0.35 -13.47
CA TYR A 3 31.82 0.34 -12.82
C TYR A 3 31.81 1.11 -11.49
N ASP A 4 32.60 2.19 -11.33
CA ASP A 4 32.75 2.91 -10.04
C ASP A 4 31.42 3.15 -9.31
N ASN A 5 30.42 3.51 -10.10
CA ASN A 5 29.09 3.89 -9.69
C ASN A 5 28.09 3.04 -10.47
N PHE A 6 27.21 2.32 -9.77
CA PHE A 6 26.22 1.47 -10.43
C PHE A 6 24.82 1.55 -9.80
N VAL A 7 23.82 1.27 -10.62
CA VAL A 7 22.41 1.19 -10.21
C VAL A 7 21.92 -0.22 -10.56
N ILE A 8 21.09 -0.79 -9.69
CA ILE A 8 20.50 -2.11 -9.91
C ILE A 8 19.01 -1.92 -10.16
N GLN A 9 18.50 -2.56 -11.21
CA GLN A 9 17.08 -2.63 -11.50
C GLN A 9 16.69 -4.09 -11.77
N LEU A 10 15.60 -4.55 -11.16
CA LEU A 10 15.06 -5.88 -11.44
C LEU A 10 13.99 -5.80 -12.53
N TYR A 11 13.92 -6.83 -13.36
CA TYR A 11 12.79 -7.07 -14.26
C TYR A 11 11.50 -7.32 -13.47
N GLU A 12 11.59 -8.18 -12.45
CA GLU A 12 10.52 -8.52 -11.50
C GLU A 12 11.13 -8.97 -10.18
N GLU A 13 10.35 -8.95 -9.09
CA GLU A 13 10.82 -9.48 -7.81
C GLU A 13 11.01 -11.01 -7.91
N TYR A 14 12.20 -11.49 -7.55
CA TYR A 14 12.46 -12.93 -7.51
C TYR A 14 11.68 -13.61 -6.40
N SER A 15 10.93 -14.64 -6.78
CA SER A 15 10.23 -15.56 -5.90
C SER A 15 11.14 -16.71 -5.44
N GLU A 16 10.66 -17.50 -4.47
CA GLU A 16 11.35 -18.74 -4.07
C GLU A 16 11.50 -19.74 -5.22
N LYS A 17 10.58 -19.73 -6.19
CA LYS A 17 10.63 -20.60 -7.37
C LYS A 17 11.80 -20.20 -8.27
N ASP A 18 12.06 -18.90 -8.43
CA ASP A 18 13.15 -18.40 -9.26
C ASP A 18 14.50 -18.78 -8.68
N PHE A 19 14.68 -18.62 -7.36
CA PHE A 19 15.91 -19.06 -6.71
C PHE A 19 16.07 -20.59 -6.70
N ARG A 20 14.97 -21.35 -6.68
CA ARG A 20 15.03 -22.81 -6.90
C ARG A 20 15.53 -23.12 -8.31
N ASN A 21 15.01 -22.45 -9.32
CA ASN A 21 15.46 -22.60 -10.72
C ASN A 21 16.94 -22.23 -10.87
N LEU A 22 17.38 -21.13 -10.25
CA LEU A 22 18.79 -20.74 -10.21
C LEU A 22 19.69 -21.87 -9.69
N ARG A 23 19.32 -22.45 -8.54
CA ARG A 23 20.11 -23.50 -7.88
C ARG A 23 20.12 -24.82 -8.64
N ILE A 24 19.02 -25.17 -9.32
CA ILE A 24 18.90 -26.47 -9.99
C ILE A 24 19.42 -26.41 -11.43
N LEU A 25 19.14 -25.31 -12.16
CA LEU A 25 19.42 -25.20 -13.60
C LEU A 25 20.72 -24.44 -13.90
N TYR A 26 21.00 -23.37 -13.17
CA TYR A 26 22.13 -22.47 -13.48
C TYR A 26 23.37 -22.75 -12.64
N LEU A 27 23.22 -23.09 -11.36
CA LEU A 27 24.37 -23.34 -10.47
C LEU A 27 25.35 -24.42 -11.01
N PRO A 28 24.91 -25.51 -11.68
CA PRO A 28 25.84 -26.43 -12.32
C PRO A 28 26.62 -25.85 -13.52
N ILE A 29 26.13 -24.74 -14.10
CA ILE A 29 26.72 -24.04 -15.24
C ILE A 29 27.70 -22.96 -14.77
N ILE A 30 27.23 -22.08 -13.89
CA ILE A 30 27.94 -20.85 -13.48
C ILE A 30 28.68 -21.00 -12.14
N GLY A 31 28.40 -22.05 -11.37
CA GLY A 31 29.00 -22.26 -10.06
C GLY A 31 28.34 -21.46 -8.93
N PHE A 32 28.78 -21.73 -7.70
CA PHE A 32 28.18 -21.18 -6.48
C PHE A 32 28.43 -19.68 -6.33
N GLU A 33 29.68 -19.22 -6.53
CA GLU A 33 30.07 -17.82 -6.33
C GLU A 33 29.26 -16.88 -7.24
N THR A 34 29.16 -17.23 -8.53
CA THR A 34 28.39 -16.47 -9.52
C THR A 34 26.90 -16.45 -9.22
N ALA A 35 26.32 -17.57 -8.81
CA ALA A 35 24.92 -17.63 -8.39
C ALA A 35 24.67 -16.76 -7.14
N MET A 36 25.61 -16.76 -6.19
CA MET A 36 25.55 -15.91 -5.01
C MET A 36 25.66 -14.43 -5.36
N LEU A 37 26.52 -14.05 -6.32
CA LEU A 37 26.61 -12.67 -6.79
C LEU A 37 25.27 -12.13 -7.29
N LEU A 38 24.52 -12.92 -8.08
CA LEU A 38 23.18 -12.51 -8.54
C LEU A 38 22.24 -12.24 -7.36
N GLN A 39 22.27 -13.09 -6.34
CA GLN A 39 21.45 -12.92 -5.14
C GLN A 39 21.86 -11.68 -4.35
N LEU A 40 23.17 -11.45 -4.16
CA LEU A 40 23.69 -10.25 -3.49
C LEU A 40 23.29 -8.97 -4.22
N LEU A 41 23.31 -8.95 -5.56
CA LEU A 41 22.84 -7.82 -6.35
C LEU A 41 21.33 -7.60 -6.18
N ALA A 42 20.53 -8.67 -6.17
CA ALA A 42 19.09 -8.58 -5.94
C ALA A 42 18.75 -8.06 -4.53
N ASP A 43 19.48 -8.52 -3.51
CA ASP A 43 19.30 -8.08 -2.12
C ASP A 43 19.74 -6.62 -1.94
N GLN A 44 20.83 -6.22 -2.62
CA GLN A 44 21.30 -4.83 -2.59
C GLN A 44 20.23 -3.85 -3.12
N HIS A 45 19.48 -4.23 -4.17
CA HIS A 45 18.35 -3.44 -4.65
C HIS A 45 17.25 -3.26 -3.58
N LYS A 46 17.00 -4.28 -2.74
CA LYS A 46 15.98 -4.21 -1.67
C LYS A 46 16.42 -3.33 -0.50
N ILE A 47 17.69 -3.45 -0.10
CA ILE A 47 18.24 -2.77 1.09
C ILE A 47 18.33 -1.26 0.87
N SER A 48 18.62 -0.83 -0.35
CA SER A 48 18.86 0.58 -0.64
C SER A 48 17.89 1.12 -1.69
N LYS A 49 17.09 2.10 -1.25
CA LYS A 49 16.30 2.98 -2.14
C LYS A 49 17.14 4.07 -2.80
N GLN A 50 18.47 4.07 -2.62
CA GLN A 50 19.36 5.06 -3.22
C GLN A 50 19.69 4.66 -4.67
N PHE A 51 19.57 5.64 -5.55
CA PHE A 51 20.17 5.57 -6.88
C PHE A 51 21.65 5.92 -6.74
N ASN A 52 22.52 4.92 -7.00
CA ASN A 52 23.98 5.00 -7.16
C ASN A 52 24.81 4.36 -6.02
N TYR A 53 25.28 3.14 -6.27
CA TYR A 53 26.17 2.35 -5.42
C TYR A 53 27.63 2.50 -5.85
N SER A 54 28.50 2.65 -4.86
CA SER A 54 29.94 2.52 -5.10
C SER A 54 30.31 1.04 -5.20
N LEU A 55 30.92 0.65 -6.32
CA LEU A 55 31.42 -0.71 -6.52
C LEU A 55 32.43 -1.10 -5.45
N ASP A 56 33.39 -0.23 -5.12
CA ASP A 56 34.39 -0.52 -4.09
C ASP A 56 33.76 -0.88 -2.75
N ARG A 57 32.73 -0.13 -2.32
CA ARG A 57 32.01 -0.45 -1.07
C ARG A 57 31.30 -1.80 -1.15
N PHE A 58 30.64 -2.09 -2.25
CA PHE A 58 29.95 -3.37 -2.47
C PHE A 58 30.94 -4.55 -2.48
N LEU A 59 32.08 -4.39 -3.15
CA LEU A 59 33.13 -5.41 -3.21
C LEU A 59 33.76 -5.66 -1.83
N MET A 60 34.09 -4.58 -1.10
CA MET A 60 34.63 -4.68 0.25
C MET A 60 33.67 -5.34 1.23
N SER A 61 32.38 -4.99 1.20
CA SER A 61 31.39 -5.56 2.13
C SER A 61 31.14 -7.05 1.90
N ASN A 62 31.36 -7.53 0.68
CA ASN A 62 31.12 -8.92 0.30
C ASN A 62 32.42 -9.73 0.16
N PHE A 63 33.58 -9.13 0.47
CA PHE A 63 34.90 -9.76 0.35
C PHE A 63 35.19 -10.31 -1.07
N ILE A 64 34.75 -9.60 -2.10
CA ILE A 64 34.93 -9.97 -3.51
C ILE A 64 36.03 -9.09 -4.13
N SER A 65 37.01 -9.69 -4.79
CA SER A 65 37.99 -8.92 -5.58
C SER A 65 37.39 -8.43 -6.90
N ILE A 66 37.91 -7.34 -7.46
CA ILE A 66 37.44 -6.81 -8.75
C ILE A 66 37.53 -7.86 -9.87
N ASN A 67 38.59 -8.65 -9.91
CA ASN A 67 38.79 -9.69 -10.93
C ASN A 67 37.72 -10.79 -10.81
N GLN A 68 37.43 -11.25 -9.59
CA GLN A 68 36.35 -12.22 -9.36
C GLN A 68 34.99 -11.64 -9.75
N PHE A 69 34.72 -10.39 -9.39
CA PHE A 69 33.48 -9.73 -9.76
C PHE A 69 33.30 -9.66 -11.27
N GLU A 70 34.33 -9.26 -12.02
CA GLU A 70 34.26 -9.18 -13.48
C GLU A 70 34.04 -10.54 -14.14
N GLU A 71 34.69 -11.60 -13.64
CA GLU A 71 34.48 -12.97 -14.14
C GLU A 71 33.06 -13.46 -13.87
N MET A 72 32.58 -13.32 -12.64
CA MET A 72 31.21 -13.71 -12.27
C MET A 72 30.17 -12.89 -13.04
N LEU A 73 30.37 -11.58 -13.18
CA LEU A 73 29.49 -10.70 -13.95
C LEU A 73 29.45 -11.12 -15.43
N ALA A 74 30.58 -11.47 -16.03
CA ALA A 74 30.63 -11.96 -17.40
C ALA A 74 29.87 -13.27 -17.58
N GLN A 75 29.94 -14.19 -16.60
CA GLN A 75 29.16 -15.43 -16.61
C GLN A 75 27.65 -15.15 -16.50
N LEU A 76 27.24 -14.24 -15.60
CA LEU A 76 25.83 -13.83 -15.48
C LEU A 76 25.32 -13.18 -16.76
N GLN A 77 26.14 -12.34 -17.41
CA GLN A 77 25.82 -11.73 -18.70
C GLN A 77 25.69 -12.76 -19.81
N ALA A 78 26.61 -13.73 -19.89
CA ALA A 78 26.58 -14.80 -20.89
C ALA A 78 25.34 -15.70 -20.75
N CYS A 79 24.85 -15.91 -19.52
CA CYS A 79 23.61 -16.63 -19.25
C CYS A 79 22.35 -15.77 -19.43
N GLY A 80 22.47 -14.49 -19.76
CA GLY A 80 21.36 -13.56 -19.91
C GLY A 80 20.69 -13.16 -18.59
N LEU A 81 21.31 -13.45 -17.45
CA LEU A 81 20.78 -13.14 -16.12
C LEU A 81 21.02 -11.67 -15.73
N VAL A 82 22.04 -11.03 -16.30
CA VAL A 82 22.36 -9.63 -16.08
C VAL A 82 22.66 -8.93 -17.39
N VAL A 83 22.11 -7.73 -17.58
CA VAL A 83 22.47 -6.83 -18.68
C VAL A 83 23.08 -5.57 -18.09
N ALA A 84 24.33 -5.28 -18.43
CA ALA A 84 25.00 -4.04 -18.03
C ALA A 84 24.83 -2.97 -19.13
N LYS A 85 24.40 -1.78 -18.75
CA LYS A 85 24.29 -0.60 -19.64
C LYS A 85 25.08 0.56 -19.04
N ASN A 86 26.13 1.00 -19.73
CA ASN A 86 26.93 2.13 -19.28
C ASN A 86 26.29 3.45 -19.71
N ASN A 87 26.36 4.45 -18.85
CA ASN A 87 26.05 5.83 -19.17
C ASN A 87 27.30 6.68 -18.95
N ASP A 88 28.07 6.87 -20.02
CA ASP A 88 29.35 7.58 -19.97
C ASP A 88 29.17 9.04 -19.53
N ALA A 89 28.08 9.69 -19.95
CA ALA A 89 27.79 11.09 -19.62
C ALA A 89 27.51 11.32 -18.13
N LYS A 90 26.92 10.32 -17.45
CA LYS A 90 26.59 10.39 -16.02
C LYS A 90 27.53 9.55 -15.15
N HIS A 91 28.57 8.97 -15.74
CA HIS A 91 29.57 8.13 -15.06
C HIS A 91 28.97 7.04 -14.16
N PHE A 92 27.90 6.36 -14.62
CA PHE A 92 27.34 5.21 -13.90
C PHE A 92 26.96 4.06 -14.83
N THR A 93 26.86 2.86 -14.25
CA THR A 93 26.42 1.64 -14.94
C THR A 93 25.08 1.16 -14.39
N LEU A 94 24.13 0.85 -15.26
CA LEU A 94 22.89 0.17 -14.87
C LEU A 94 23.08 -1.34 -15.04
N PHE A 95 22.97 -2.09 -13.94
CA PHE A 95 22.80 -3.54 -13.96
C PHE A 95 21.31 -3.89 -13.93
N TYR A 96 20.82 -4.38 -15.06
CA TYR A 96 19.46 -4.87 -15.20
C TYR A 96 19.46 -6.37 -14.95
N LEU A 97 18.87 -6.81 -13.83
CA LEU A 97 18.75 -8.21 -13.47
C LEU A 97 17.51 -8.79 -14.17
N ALA A 98 17.72 -9.76 -15.05
CA ALA A 98 16.66 -10.37 -15.84
C ALA A 98 15.91 -11.45 -15.04
N LYS A 99 14.73 -11.84 -15.51
CA LYS A 99 14.00 -13.02 -15.00
C LYS A 99 14.88 -14.27 -15.06
N ILE A 100 14.82 -15.10 -14.02
CA ILE A 100 15.43 -16.43 -14.03
C ILE A 100 14.46 -17.35 -14.77
N ASN A 101 14.91 -17.96 -15.86
CA ASN A 101 14.04 -18.78 -16.69
C ASN A 101 13.43 -19.92 -15.85
N ASN A 102 12.15 -20.18 -16.08
CA ASN A 102 11.54 -21.41 -15.59
C ASN A 102 12.11 -22.64 -16.33
N SER A 103 11.77 -23.84 -15.88
CA SER A 103 12.29 -25.07 -16.48
C SER A 103 11.98 -25.20 -17.97
N GLU A 104 10.77 -24.87 -18.40
CA GLU A 104 10.37 -24.92 -19.80
C GLU A 104 11.16 -23.93 -20.67
N GLU A 105 11.25 -22.67 -20.22
CA GLU A 105 12.05 -21.61 -20.84
C GLU A 105 13.55 -21.96 -20.89
N PHE A 106 14.06 -22.64 -19.86
CA PHE A 106 15.46 -23.06 -19.81
C PHE A 106 15.74 -24.22 -20.78
N PHE A 107 14.92 -25.27 -20.76
CA PHE A 107 15.11 -26.45 -21.61
C PHE A 107 14.80 -26.18 -23.09
N SER A 108 13.95 -25.19 -23.40
CA SER A 108 13.74 -24.73 -24.78
C SER A 108 14.95 -23.96 -25.34
N ASN A 109 15.79 -23.37 -24.48
CA ASN A 109 17.06 -22.78 -24.90
C ASN A 109 18.11 -23.86 -25.17
N LYS A 110 18.32 -24.17 -26.46
CA LYS A 110 19.25 -25.22 -26.91
C LYS A 110 20.67 -25.05 -26.37
N ILE A 111 21.16 -23.82 -26.25
CA ILE A 111 22.55 -23.54 -25.81
C ILE A 111 22.68 -23.85 -24.31
N LEU A 112 21.82 -23.26 -23.47
CA LEU A 112 21.85 -23.47 -22.01
C LEU A 112 21.56 -24.94 -21.66
N SER A 113 20.56 -25.53 -22.30
CA SER A 113 20.20 -26.94 -22.10
C SER A 113 21.35 -27.88 -22.48
N SER A 114 21.99 -27.67 -23.64
CA SER A 114 23.13 -28.49 -24.08
C SER A 114 24.35 -28.29 -23.18
N TYR A 115 24.57 -27.07 -22.70
CA TYR A 115 25.67 -26.78 -21.79
C TYR A 115 25.45 -27.42 -20.41
N LEU A 116 24.21 -27.40 -19.89
CA LEU A 116 23.85 -28.12 -18.67
C LEU A 116 24.13 -29.62 -18.84
N LEU A 117 23.63 -30.23 -19.92
CA LEU A 117 23.85 -31.65 -20.23
C LEU A 117 25.34 -32.00 -20.25
N LYS A 118 26.17 -31.16 -20.89
CA LYS A 118 27.62 -31.34 -20.94
C LYS A 118 28.26 -31.26 -19.54
N LYS A 119 27.77 -30.39 -18.66
CA LYS A 119 28.31 -30.18 -17.31
C LYS A 119 27.94 -31.30 -16.34
N VAL A 120 26.69 -31.76 -16.37
CA VAL A 120 26.18 -32.73 -15.38
C VAL A 120 26.14 -34.18 -15.88
N GLY A 121 26.24 -34.39 -17.19
CA GLY A 121 26.12 -35.71 -17.81
C GLY A 121 24.66 -36.17 -17.97
N GLN A 122 24.45 -37.20 -18.80
CA GLN A 122 23.11 -37.62 -19.23
C GLN A 122 22.20 -38.03 -18.08
N ASN A 123 22.71 -38.84 -17.14
CA ASN A 123 21.90 -39.36 -16.03
C ASN A 123 21.38 -38.22 -15.15
N ARG A 124 22.29 -37.35 -14.70
CA ARG A 124 21.93 -36.21 -13.84
C ARG A 124 21.05 -35.19 -14.58
N PHE A 125 21.27 -35.00 -15.87
CA PHE A 125 20.42 -34.14 -16.70
C PHE A 125 18.99 -34.66 -16.75
N ASN A 126 18.80 -35.97 -16.92
CA ASN A 126 17.49 -36.60 -16.92
C ASN A 126 16.79 -36.47 -15.55
N GLU A 127 17.52 -36.65 -14.44
CA GLU A 127 17.00 -36.43 -13.08
C GLU A 127 16.55 -34.98 -12.85
N ILE A 128 17.35 -34.01 -13.31
CA ILE A 128 16.97 -32.60 -13.20
C ILE A 128 15.72 -32.33 -14.04
N LYS A 129 15.61 -32.93 -15.23
CA LYS A 129 14.42 -32.78 -16.07
C LYS A 129 13.17 -33.40 -15.43
N SER A 130 13.29 -34.60 -14.84
CA SER A 130 12.17 -35.25 -14.14
C SER A 130 11.74 -34.48 -12.91
N TYR A 131 12.64 -33.81 -12.20
CA TYR A 131 12.28 -32.94 -11.06
C TYR A 131 11.28 -31.82 -11.44
N PHE A 132 11.35 -31.31 -12.68
CA PHE A 132 10.48 -30.23 -13.15
C PHE A 132 9.23 -30.71 -13.90
N ILE A 133 9.26 -31.94 -14.41
CA ILE A 133 8.08 -32.63 -14.90
C ILE A 133 7.39 -33.12 -13.63
N LYS A 134 6.46 -32.33 -13.08
CA LYS A 134 5.60 -32.81 -12.00
C LYS A 134 5.06 -34.18 -12.44
N GLU A 135 5.52 -35.25 -11.82
CA GLU A 135 4.78 -36.49 -11.82
C GLU A 135 3.44 -36.12 -11.18
N GLU A 136 2.34 -36.29 -11.91
CA GLU A 136 1.05 -36.55 -11.29
C GLU A 136 1.32 -37.72 -10.35
N LEU A 137 1.57 -37.41 -9.07
CA LEU A 137 1.98 -38.40 -8.07
C LEU A 137 0.93 -39.52 -7.93
N PHE A 138 -0.28 -39.25 -8.42
CA PHE A 138 -1.43 -40.11 -8.43
C PHE A 138 -2.25 -39.86 -9.69
N ASP A 139 -2.85 -40.92 -10.23
CA ASP A 139 -3.92 -40.79 -11.22
C ASP A 139 -5.14 -40.19 -10.51
N GLU A 140 -5.43 -38.91 -10.78
CA GLU A 140 -6.58 -38.22 -10.16
C GLU A 140 -7.92 -38.92 -10.45
N SER A 141 -7.99 -39.78 -11.47
CA SER A 141 -9.20 -40.58 -11.76
C SER A 141 -9.50 -41.64 -10.70
N GLU A 142 -8.53 -42.00 -9.85
CA GLU A 142 -8.72 -42.90 -8.71
C GLU A 142 -9.33 -42.19 -7.48
N PHE A 143 -9.48 -40.87 -7.51
CA PHE A 143 -9.92 -40.05 -6.39
C PHE A 143 -11.27 -39.40 -6.65
N THR A 144 -12.10 -39.35 -5.61
CA THR A 144 -13.37 -38.61 -5.64
C THR A 144 -13.23 -37.30 -4.86
N ILE A 145 -13.74 -36.21 -5.42
CA ILE A 145 -13.72 -34.89 -4.76
C ILE A 145 -14.72 -34.89 -3.59
N GLU A 146 -14.23 -34.88 -2.35
CA GLU A 146 -15.04 -34.72 -1.13
C GLU A 146 -15.04 -33.28 -0.58
N SER A 147 -14.49 -32.32 -1.33
CA SER A 147 -14.46 -30.92 -0.90
C SER A 147 -15.86 -30.30 -0.92
N LYS A 148 -16.26 -29.72 0.20
CA LYS A 148 -17.53 -29.00 0.32
C LYS A 148 -17.41 -27.60 -0.27
N SER A 149 -18.40 -27.19 -1.06
CA SER A 149 -18.42 -25.82 -1.58
C SER A 149 -18.70 -24.80 -0.44
N PHE A 150 -18.25 -23.56 -0.59
CA PHE A 150 -18.55 -22.51 0.39
C PHE A 150 -20.06 -22.37 0.64
N SER A 151 -20.87 -22.46 -0.42
CA SER A 151 -22.34 -22.40 -0.30
C SER A 151 -22.95 -23.59 0.44
N GLU A 152 -22.30 -24.76 0.38
CA GLU A 152 -22.71 -25.96 1.10
C GLU A 152 -22.44 -25.84 2.61
N VAL A 153 -21.33 -25.18 2.99
CA VAL A 153 -20.94 -25.03 4.40
C VAL A 153 -21.59 -23.80 5.05
N PHE A 154 -21.68 -22.68 4.32
CA PHE A 154 -22.07 -21.38 4.87
C PHE A 154 -23.38 -20.83 4.29
N GLY A 155 -24.02 -21.56 3.38
CA GLY A 155 -25.27 -21.15 2.72
C GLY A 155 -25.06 -20.18 1.55
N LYS A 156 -26.16 -19.89 0.83
CA LYS A 156 -26.14 -18.90 -0.25
C LYS A 156 -25.97 -17.49 0.31
N VAL A 157 -24.77 -16.93 0.15
CA VAL A 157 -24.52 -15.51 0.42
C VAL A 157 -25.01 -14.71 -0.78
N THR A 158 -26.02 -13.86 -0.57
CA THR A 158 -26.43 -12.87 -1.58
C THR A 158 -25.50 -11.68 -1.46
N ILE A 159 -24.47 -11.64 -2.30
CA ILE A 159 -23.62 -10.46 -2.43
C ILE A 159 -24.42 -9.44 -3.23
N ASN A 160 -24.71 -8.28 -2.65
CA ASN A 160 -25.27 -7.17 -3.40
C ASN A 160 -24.14 -6.57 -4.27
N GLU A 161 -23.92 -7.16 -5.44
CA GLU A 161 -22.84 -6.80 -6.37
C GLU A 161 -22.83 -5.31 -6.69
N LYS A 162 -24.00 -4.67 -6.73
CA LYS A 162 -24.11 -3.22 -6.96
C LYS A 162 -23.55 -2.41 -5.80
N ALA A 163 -23.81 -2.81 -4.55
CA ALA A 163 -23.25 -2.15 -3.38
C ALA A 163 -21.73 -2.36 -3.32
N PHE A 164 -21.28 -3.59 -3.55
CA PHE A 164 -19.84 -3.93 -3.53
C PHE A 164 -19.04 -3.20 -4.63
N ALA A 165 -19.57 -3.13 -5.85
CA ALA A 165 -18.94 -2.39 -6.94
C ALA A 165 -18.93 -0.87 -6.70
N SER A 166 -20.02 -0.32 -6.14
CA SER A 166 -20.08 1.11 -5.79
C SER A 166 -19.06 1.47 -4.71
N GLU A 167 -18.85 0.58 -3.75
CA GLU A 167 -17.90 0.78 -2.67
C GLU A 167 -16.46 0.81 -3.17
N GLN A 168 -16.05 -0.17 -3.98
CA GLN A 168 -14.70 -0.19 -4.59
C GLN A 168 -14.43 1.05 -5.46
N THR A 169 -15.42 1.47 -6.24
CA THR A 169 -15.29 2.64 -7.13
C THR A 169 -15.09 3.92 -6.31
N LEU A 170 -15.88 4.13 -5.26
CA LEU A 170 -15.77 5.29 -4.37
C LEU A 170 -14.44 5.29 -3.59
N THR A 171 -13.94 4.12 -3.15
CA THR A 171 -12.63 4.02 -2.50
C THR A 171 -11.51 4.47 -3.43
N LEU A 172 -11.52 4.03 -4.69
CA LEU A 172 -10.51 4.38 -5.69
C LEU A 172 -10.54 5.88 -6.05
N GLU A 173 -11.73 6.46 -6.19
CA GLU A 173 -11.90 7.88 -6.47
C GLU A 173 -11.37 8.77 -5.33
N LEU A 174 -11.63 8.40 -4.08
CA LEU A 174 -11.23 9.19 -2.91
C LEU A 174 -9.74 9.05 -2.57
N ASN A 175 -9.12 7.88 -2.77
CA ASN A 175 -7.69 7.70 -2.54
C ASN A 175 -6.81 8.63 -3.40
N ASN A 176 -7.34 9.12 -4.52
CA ASN A 176 -6.66 10.06 -5.40
C ASN A 176 -6.86 11.53 -5.01
N GLN A 177 -7.61 11.83 -3.94
CA GLN A 177 -7.92 13.20 -3.51
C GLN A 177 -7.43 13.42 -2.08
N ILE A 178 -6.55 14.40 -1.88
CA ILE A 178 -6.09 14.82 -0.55
C ILE A 178 -6.96 16.00 -0.11
N PHE A 179 -7.57 15.88 1.07
CA PHE A 179 -8.31 16.95 1.73
C PHE A 179 -7.60 17.35 3.03
N HIS A 180 -7.40 18.64 3.25
CA HIS A 180 -6.75 19.16 4.45
C HIS A 180 -7.73 19.38 5.61
N SER A 181 -9.04 19.38 5.34
CA SER A 181 -10.07 19.39 6.39
C SER A 181 -11.41 18.79 5.94
N ASN A 182 -12.24 18.40 6.91
CA ASN A 182 -13.60 17.93 6.63
C ASN A 182 -14.48 19.01 6.00
N GLU A 183 -14.22 20.30 6.26
CA GLU A 183 -14.93 21.40 5.62
C GLU A 183 -14.53 21.53 4.14
N GLU A 184 -13.26 21.30 3.82
CA GLU A 184 -12.78 21.27 2.43
C GLU A 184 -13.40 20.09 1.68
N ALA A 185 -13.40 18.90 2.28
CA ALA A 185 -14.07 17.73 1.74
C ALA A 185 -15.58 17.97 1.57
N ALA A 186 -16.24 18.59 2.55
CA ALA A 186 -17.66 18.92 2.48
C ALA A 186 -18.01 19.88 1.34
N PHE A 187 -17.10 20.79 0.99
CA PHE A 187 -17.29 21.71 -0.12
C PHE A 187 -17.09 21.05 -1.49
N LYS A 188 -16.08 20.17 -1.61
CA LYS A 188 -15.64 19.59 -2.90
C LYS A 188 -16.36 18.30 -3.28
N LEU A 189 -16.69 17.46 -2.30
CA LEU A 189 -17.29 16.14 -2.55
C LEU A 189 -18.80 16.22 -2.75
N ASN A 190 -19.31 15.30 -3.56
CA ASN A 190 -20.75 15.05 -3.55
C ASN A 190 -21.16 14.40 -2.20
N THR A 191 -22.45 14.41 -1.88
CA THR A 191 -22.95 13.98 -0.55
C THR A 191 -22.72 12.50 -0.29
N GLU A 192 -22.79 11.65 -1.31
CA GLU A 192 -22.53 10.21 -1.18
C GLU A 192 -21.05 9.94 -0.92
N GLN A 193 -20.16 10.59 -1.67
CA GLN A 193 -18.71 10.58 -1.47
C GLN A 193 -18.33 11.13 -0.09
N PHE A 194 -18.98 12.22 0.35
CA PHE A 194 -18.70 12.84 1.63
C PHE A 194 -19.12 11.95 2.81
N ILE A 195 -20.27 11.27 2.69
CA ILE A 195 -20.71 10.30 3.69
C ILE A 195 -19.75 9.12 3.77
N TYR A 196 -19.32 8.58 2.62
CA TYR A 196 -18.30 7.54 2.57
C TYR A 196 -16.98 8.00 3.23
N TYR A 197 -16.52 9.22 2.93
CA TYR A 197 -15.35 9.82 3.55
C TYR A 197 -15.44 9.91 5.09
N LEU A 198 -16.65 10.12 5.66
CA LEU A 198 -16.84 10.17 7.11
C LEU A 198 -16.94 8.79 7.77
N GLN A 199 -17.74 7.87 7.21
CA GLN A 199 -18.10 6.60 7.86
C GLN A 199 -17.30 5.38 7.37
N GLY A 200 -16.62 5.49 6.23
CA GLY A 200 -15.80 4.42 5.63
C GLY A 200 -16.58 3.35 4.86
N HIS A 201 -17.89 3.52 4.68
CA HIS A 201 -18.73 2.63 3.88
C HIS A 201 -19.82 3.41 3.14
N VAL A 202 -20.44 2.79 2.12
CA VAL A 202 -21.49 3.45 1.33
C VAL A 202 -22.77 3.71 2.14
N ALA A 203 -23.52 4.76 1.76
CA ALA A 203 -24.82 5.06 2.36
C ALA A 203 -25.86 3.98 2.02
N ASP A 204 -26.72 3.63 2.98
CA ASP A 204 -27.80 2.69 2.71
C ASP A 204 -28.92 3.29 1.84
N GLN A 205 -29.84 2.45 1.35
CA GLN A 205 -30.93 2.88 0.47
C GLN A 205 -31.91 3.87 1.11
N ASN A 206 -32.06 3.85 2.43
CA ASN A 206 -32.96 4.78 3.12
C ASN A 206 -32.31 6.16 3.22
N LEU A 207 -31.04 6.19 3.58
CA LEU A 207 -30.24 7.41 3.61
C LEU A 207 -30.11 8.03 2.22
N ILE A 208 -29.91 7.23 1.17
CA ILE A 208 -29.90 7.74 -0.22
C ILE A 208 -31.23 8.42 -0.59
N LYS A 209 -32.38 7.87 -0.19
CA LYS A 209 -33.69 8.50 -0.41
C LYS A 209 -33.79 9.83 0.33
N LEU A 210 -33.30 9.90 1.57
CA LEU A 210 -33.29 11.14 2.37
C LEU A 210 -32.33 12.19 1.80
N ILE A 211 -31.16 11.79 1.29
CA ILE A 211 -30.25 12.71 0.61
C ILE A 211 -30.97 13.35 -0.58
N LYS A 212 -31.71 12.56 -1.38
CA LYS A 212 -32.51 13.09 -2.48
C LYS A 212 -33.57 14.09 -2.01
N THR A 213 -34.26 13.85 -0.90
CA THR A 213 -35.25 14.81 -0.37
C THR A 213 -34.58 16.08 0.19
N TRP A 214 -33.40 15.96 0.78
CA TRP A 214 -32.62 17.12 1.27
C TRP A 214 -32.08 17.97 0.13
N MET A 215 -31.61 17.36 -0.96
CA MET A 215 -31.12 18.06 -2.15
C MET A 215 -32.21 18.88 -2.86
N LEU A 216 -33.50 18.55 -2.65
CA LEU A 216 -34.61 19.39 -3.13
C LEU A 216 -34.76 20.69 -2.32
N LYS A 217 -34.26 20.71 -1.08
CA LYS A 217 -34.44 21.83 -0.13
C LYS A 217 -33.18 22.68 0.04
N SER A 218 -32.01 22.13 -0.24
CA SER A 218 -30.73 22.79 -0.01
C SER A 218 -29.64 22.30 -0.96
N ARG A 219 -28.52 23.02 -1.02
CA ARG A 219 -27.38 22.69 -1.86
C ARG A 219 -26.53 21.58 -1.23
N GLN A 220 -25.92 20.78 -2.07
CA GLN A 220 -25.07 19.65 -1.70
C GLN A 220 -23.99 19.99 -0.66
N ASN A 221 -23.24 21.06 -0.88
CA ASN A 221 -22.18 21.51 0.02
C ASN A 221 -22.72 21.96 1.40
N ILE A 222 -23.92 22.56 1.44
CA ILE A 222 -24.60 22.93 2.70
C ILE A 222 -25.05 21.68 3.45
N ILE A 223 -25.63 20.71 2.74
CA ILE A 223 -26.02 19.41 3.33
C ILE A 223 -24.79 18.72 3.93
N ASN A 224 -23.67 18.71 3.22
CA ASN A 224 -22.41 18.15 3.72
C ASN A 224 -21.92 18.86 4.99
N LEU A 225 -22.04 20.19 5.09
CA LEU A 225 -21.72 20.91 6.32
C LEU A 225 -22.62 20.52 7.50
N VAL A 226 -23.93 20.36 7.26
CA VAL A 226 -24.87 19.90 8.29
C VAL A 226 -24.50 18.50 8.76
N ILE A 227 -24.17 17.60 7.82
CA ILE A 227 -23.71 16.24 8.12
C ILE A 227 -22.41 16.29 8.94
N ASN A 228 -21.42 17.09 8.54
CA ASN A 228 -20.17 17.27 9.27
C ASN A 228 -20.41 17.79 10.69
N TYR A 229 -21.34 18.73 10.86
CA TYR A 229 -21.71 19.27 12.17
C TYR A 229 -22.33 18.19 13.09
N VAL A 230 -23.29 17.42 12.57
CA VAL A 230 -23.90 16.32 13.32
C VAL A 230 -22.86 15.23 13.64
N TRP A 231 -21.99 14.89 12.69
CA TRP A 231 -20.92 13.92 12.87
C TRP A 231 -19.92 14.36 13.95
N LYS A 232 -19.46 15.62 13.92
CA LYS A 232 -18.53 16.16 14.93
C LYS A 232 -19.10 16.14 16.35
N ARG A 233 -20.42 16.29 16.50
CA ARG A 233 -21.06 16.33 17.82
C ARG A 233 -21.47 14.95 18.34
N ASP A 234 -22.04 14.12 17.47
CA ASP A 234 -22.69 12.86 17.86
C ASP A 234 -21.89 11.62 17.44
N GLY A 235 -20.83 11.76 16.63
CA GLY A 235 -19.99 10.65 16.13
C GLY A 235 -20.67 9.73 15.12
N LYS A 236 -21.90 10.08 14.70
CA LYS A 236 -22.71 9.30 13.76
C LYS A 236 -23.69 10.20 13.00
N ILE A 237 -24.14 9.75 11.83
CA ILE A 237 -25.17 10.41 11.04
C ILE A 237 -26.54 10.16 11.70
N ILE A 238 -27.24 11.22 12.08
CA ILE A 238 -28.59 11.15 12.68
C ILE A 238 -29.57 11.89 11.76
N GLU A 239 -30.24 11.13 10.90
CA GLU A 239 -31.15 11.60 9.84
C GLU A 239 -32.18 12.63 10.33
N ARG A 240 -32.92 12.32 11.40
CA ARG A 240 -33.94 13.21 11.95
C ARG A 240 -33.39 14.54 12.44
N LYS A 241 -32.14 14.57 12.94
CA LYS A 241 -31.49 15.81 13.39
C LYS A 241 -31.03 16.63 12.19
N ILE A 242 -30.46 15.97 11.18
CA ILE A 242 -30.03 16.61 9.92
C ILE A 242 -31.23 17.27 9.24
N GLU A 243 -32.35 16.56 9.11
CA GLU A 243 -33.56 17.11 8.48
C GLU A 243 -34.11 18.33 9.24
N LYS A 244 -34.12 18.29 10.58
CA LYS A 244 -34.52 19.45 11.39
C LYS A 244 -33.62 20.66 11.16
N ILE A 245 -32.31 20.45 11.10
CA ILE A 245 -31.34 21.53 10.87
C ILE A 245 -31.49 22.09 9.46
N ILE A 246 -31.65 21.23 8.44
CA ILE A 246 -31.87 21.68 7.06
C ILE A 246 -33.13 22.54 6.95
N ASN A 247 -34.24 22.12 7.57
CA ASN A 247 -35.47 22.90 7.56
C ASN A 247 -35.33 24.23 8.35
N ASP A 248 -34.61 24.23 9.47
CA ASP A 248 -34.35 25.45 10.26
C ASP A 248 -33.47 26.46 9.49
N LEU A 249 -32.42 25.98 8.79
CA LEU A 249 -31.58 26.81 7.93
C LEU A 249 -32.38 27.42 6.77
N ALA A 250 -33.25 26.62 6.14
CA ALA A 250 -34.12 27.08 5.05
C ALA A 250 -35.10 28.16 5.54
N ASN A 251 -35.70 27.99 6.72
CA ASN A 251 -36.59 28.98 7.31
C ASN A 251 -35.88 30.29 7.70
N ARG A 252 -34.58 30.23 8.01
CA ARG A 252 -33.75 31.40 8.34
C ARG A 252 -33.11 32.07 7.13
N GLY A 253 -33.32 31.54 5.92
CA GLY A 253 -32.75 32.07 4.68
C GLY A 253 -31.24 31.89 4.53
N LEU A 254 -30.62 31.00 5.33
CA LEU A 254 -29.18 30.74 5.27
C LEU A 254 -28.88 29.78 4.11
N ASN A 255 -28.58 30.35 2.95
CA ASN A 255 -28.47 29.63 1.67
C ASN A 255 -27.08 29.62 1.05
N THR A 256 -26.08 30.16 1.75
CA THR A 256 -24.67 30.14 1.31
C THR A 256 -23.81 29.27 2.22
N PHE A 257 -22.72 28.75 1.67
CA PHE A 257 -21.83 27.85 2.40
C PHE A 257 -21.11 28.57 3.55
N GLU A 258 -20.68 29.82 3.31
CA GLU A 258 -19.99 30.68 4.24
C GLU A 258 -20.89 31.09 5.42
N ASP A 259 -22.16 31.45 5.15
CA ASP A 259 -23.11 31.83 6.18
C ASP A 259 -23.40 30.66 7.13
N VAL A 260 -23.60 29.47 6.57
CA VAL A 260 -23.86 28.24 7.33
C VAL A 260 -22.61 27.79 8.10
N LYS A 261 -21.43 27.90 7.50
CA LYS A 261 -20.14 27.62 8.17
C LYS A 261 -19.92 28.55 9.36
N SER A 262 -20.16 29.85 9.19
CA SER A 262 -20.05 30.84 10.26
C SER A 262 -21.10 30.60 11.36
N HIS A 263 -22.31 30.19 10.99
CA HIS A 263 -23.37 29.85 11.94
C HIS A 263 -22.95 28.65 12.82
N PHE A 264 -22.43 27.58 12.22
CA PHE A 264 -21.97 26.42 12.97
C PHE A 264 -20.71 26.66 13.80
N SER A 265 -19.76 27.49 13.33
CA SER A 265 -18.61 27.86 14.15
C SER A 265 -19.06 28.58 15.42
N ASN A 266 -19.97 29.54 15.32
CA ASN A 266 -20.48 30.29 16.47
C ASN A 266 -21.18 29.36 17.49
N ILE A 267 -22.00 28.42 17.02
CA ILE A 267 -22.66 27.43 17.89
C ILE A 267 -21.65 26.52 18.63
N LEU A 268 -20.58 26.09 17.95
CA LEU A 268 -19.54 25.25 18.55
C LEU A 268 -18.67 26.02 19.57
N PHE A 269 -18.44 27.32 19.35
CA PHE A 269 -17.77 28.20 20.31
C PHE A 269 -18.62 28.45 21.56
N ASP A 270 -19.93 28.69 21.40
CA ASP A 270 -20.84 28.92 22.53
C ASP A 270 -21.01 27.69 23.43
N THR A 271 -21.02 26.49 22.84
CA THR A 271 -21.09 25.23 23.61
C THR A 271 -19.81 24.93 24.40
N LYS A 272 -18.62 25.25 23.87
CA LYS A 272 -17.36 25.15 24.63
C LYS A 272 -17.35 26.10 25.83
N ARG A 273 -17.88 27.32 25.67
CA ARG A 273 -17.97 28.33 26.73
C ARG A 273 -18.99 27.97 27.83
N SER A 274 -20.10 27.30 27.48
CA SER A 274 -21.05 26.78 28.47
C SER A 274 -20.50 25.55 29.22
N LEU A 275 -19.72 24.69 28.56
CA LEU A 275 -19.05 23.56 29.21
C LEU A 275 -17.98 24.03 30.20
N SER A 276 -17.19 25.05 29.86
CA SER A 276 -16.19 25.62 30.79
C SER A 276 -16.82 26.34 31.98
N LYS A 277 -18.00 26.96 31.82
CA LYS A 277 -18.76 27.53 32.95
C LYS A 277 -19.33 26.44 33.87
N ASN A 278 -19.89 25.36 33.31
CA ASN A 278 -20.41 24.23 34.10
C ASN A 278 -19.32 23.44 34.86
N LEU A 279 -18.08 23.44 34.36
CA LEU A 279 -16.91 22.88 35.07
C LEU A 279 -16.45 23.78 36.24
N GLY A 280 -16.61 25.10 36.14
CA GLY A 280 -16.28 26.05 37.21
C GLY A 280 -17.30 26.10 38.34
N GLU A 281 -18.57 25.79 38.08
CA GLU A 281 -19.62 25.75 39.11
C GLU A 281 -19.67 24.40 39.86
N LYS A 282 -19.14 23.30 39.28
CA LYS A 282 -19.04 21.98 39.95
C LYS A 282 -17.82 21.82 40.85
N SER A 283 -16.87 22.76 40.86
CA SER A 283 -15.66 22.72 41.70
C SER A 283 -15.79 23.42 43.05
N LEU A 284 -16.98 23.90 43.42
CA LEU A 284 -17.26 24.55 44.70
C LEU A 284 -18.35 23.82 45.50
N SER A 285 -18.27 22.49 45.59
CA SER A 285 -18.86 21.75 46.71
C SER A 285 -18.19 20.39 46.91
N SER A 286 -17.69 20.20 48.13
CA SER A 286 -17.12 18.99 48.76
C SER A 286 -15.66 18.61 48.46
N ASN A 287 -14.78 19.17 49.29
CA ASN A 287 -13.55 18.53 49.77
C ASN A 287 -13.88 17.25 50.56
N GLY A 288 -13.10 16.18 50.37
CA GLY A 288 -13.07 15.06 51.33
C GLY A 288 -12.47 13.74 50.83
N ASN A 289 -11.19 13.52 51.16
CA ASN A 289 -10.53 12.26 51.55
C ASN A 289 -10.37 11.06 50.56
N TYR A 290 -9.08 10.74 50.35
CA TYR A 290 -8.40 9.45 50.12
C TYR A 290 -9.17 8.24 49.54
N LYS A 291 -8.65 7.68 48.42
CA LYS A 291 -7.93 6.38 48.40
C LYS A 291 -7.53 5.95 46.99
N LEU A 292 -6.30 5.41 46.89
CA LEU A 292 -5.81 4.60 45.78
C LEU A 292 -6.66 3.33 45.62
N ASN A 293 -7.09 3.04 44.39
CA ASN A 293 -7.02 1.69 43.83
C ASN A 293 -7.22 1.69 42.31
N HIS A 294 -6.48 0.78 41.67
CA HIS A 294 -6.43 0.47 40.25
C HIS A 294 -7.80 0.38 39.56
N ASN A 295 -7.88 0.92 38.33
CA ASN A 295 -8.17 0.10 37.16
C ASN A 295 -7.71 0.79 35.87
N VAL A 296 -6.87 0.06 35.14
CA VAL A 296 -6.37 0.37 33.80
C VAL A 296 -7.50 0.11 32.80
N SER A 297 -7.77 1.05 31.91
CA SER A 297 -8.38 0.74 30.61
C SER A 297 -7.96 1.76 29.55
N ASN A 298 -7.06 1.29 28.68
CA ASN A 298 -6.87 1.61 27.25
C ASN A 298 -7.38 2.95 26.73
N THR A 299 -6.50 3.94 26.64
CA THR A 299 -6.63 5.06 25.67
C THR A 299 -5.31 5.52 25.03
N ASP A 300 -4.14 5.03 25.44
CA ASP A 300 -2.86 5.59 24.98
C ASP A 300 -2.22 4.91 23.75
N ASP A 301 -2.74 3.78 23.26
CA ASP A 301 -2.13 3.05 22.13
C ASP A 301 -2.54 3.55 20.72
N LEU A 302 -3.59 4.39 20.63
CA LEU A 302 -4.09 4.91 19.35
C LEU A 302 -3.48 6.25 18.95
N GLU A 303 -3.03 7.08 19.89
CA GLU A 303 -2.41 8.38 19.58
C GLU A 303 -0.92 8.28 19.20
N ILE A 304 -0.20 7.24 19.65
CA ILE A 304 1.22 7.07 19.35
C ILE A 304 1.45 6.49 17.93
N LYS A 305 0.50 5.67 17.42
CA LYS A 305 0.58 5.13 16.06
C LYS A 305 0.32 6.19 14.98
N ASN A 306 -0.64 7.08 15.20
CA ASN A 306 -0.98 8.13 14.24
C ASN A 306 0.03 9.28 14.18
N ARG A 307 0.81 9.52 15.26
CA ARG A 307 1.91 10.51 15.21
C ARG A 307 3.16 9.99 14.51
N LYS A 308 3.44 8.68 14.51
CA LYS A 308 4.62 8.12 13.83
C LYS A 308 4.45 7.94 12.31
N SER A 309 3.23 7.75 11.80
CA SER A 309 3.00 7.66 10.35
C SER A 309 3.14 9.01 9.66
N ASN A 310 2.59 10.08 10.26
CA ASN A 310 2.58 11.40 9.62
C ASN A 310 3.97 12.07 9.60
N ILE A 311 4.81 11.83 10.61
CA ILE A 311 6.19 12.36 10.64
C ILE A 311 7.08 11.67 9.59
N LEU A 312 6.81 10.41 9.25
CA LEU A 312 7.61 9.67 8.28
C LEU A 312 7.29 10.03 6.81
N ASP A 313 6.09 10.52 6.54
CA ASP A 313 5.66 10.92 5.19
C ASP A 313 6.02 12.38 4.86
N ASP A 314 5.99 13.29 5.84
CA ASP A 314 6.44 14.68 5.65
C ASP A 314 7.95 14.76 5.34
N ASP A 315 8.79 13.94 5.98
CA ASP A 315 10.22 13.87 5.68
C ASP A 315 10.51 13.27 4.29
N ARG A 316 9.64 12.37 3.79
CA ARG A 316 9.76 11.76 2.46
C ARG A 316 9.34 12.71 1.35
N GLN A 317 8.27 13.49 1.55
CA GLN A 317 7.84 14.51 0.60
C GLN A 317 8.82 15.69 0.55
N ALA A 318 9.40 16.09 1.69
CA ALA A 318 10.45 17.11 1.72
C ALA A 318 11.75 16.64 1.01
N ALA A 319 12.13 15.36 1.16
CA ALA A 319 13.28 14.79 0.46
C ALA A 319 13.04 14.66 -1.06
N PHE A 320 11.83 14.31 -1.48
CA PHE A 320 11.47 14.18 -2.89
C PHE A 320 11.35 15.56 -3.60
N THR A 321 10.85 16.57 -2.89
CA THR A 321 10.76 17.95 -3.43
C THR A 321 12.14 18.56 -3.61
N ARG A 322 13.06 18.38 -2.64
CA ARG A 322 14.47 18.79 -2.77
C ARG A 322 15.22 18.04 -3.87
N PHE A 323 14.82 16.81 -4.16
CA PHE A 323 15.38 16.02 -5.26
C PHE A 323 14.96 16.60 -6.63
N LEU A 324 13.69 16.99 -6.80
CA LEU A 324 13.21 17.56 -8.06
C LEU A 324 13.75 18.97 -8.35
N GLU A 325 13.98 19.80 -7.32
CA GLU A 325 14.56 21.14 -7.49
C GLU A 325 16.01 21.13 -7.98
N ASN A 326 16.76 20.04 -7.74
CA ASN A 326 18.13 19.86 -8.23
C ASN A 326 18.23 19.38 -9.70
N PHE A 327 17.11 19.05 -10.35
CA PHE A 327 17.07 18.66 -11.77
C PHE A 327 16.59 19.80 -12.71
N SER A 328 16.26 20.96 -12.15
CA SER A 328 15.72 22.12 -12.89
C SER A 328 16.74 23.25 -13.11
N LYS A 329 18.05 23.01 -12.95
CA LYS A 329 19.10 24.00 -13.26
C LYS A 329 20.19 23.42 -14.14
#